data_AF-A0A435A6N6-F1
#
_entry.id   AF-A0A435A6N6-F1
#
_cell.length_a   1.000
_cell.length_b   1.000
_cell.length_c   1.000
_cell.angle_alpha   90.00
_cell.angle_beta   90.00
_cell.angle_gamma   90.00
#
_symmetry.space_group_name_H-M   'P 1'
#
loop_
_entity.id
_entity.type
_entity.pdbx_description
1 polymer ?
#
loop_
_entity_poly.entity_id
_entity_poly.type
_entity_poly.pdbx_seq_one_letter_code
_entity_poly.pdbx_strand_id
1 'polypeptide(L)' 'TADLLPSEIGDVMPRTPNQSDQHIMALPLREAREQFEKDYLIAQINRFGGNISKTAEFIGMERSALHRKLKSLGV' A
#
# COMPACT_ATOMS: atom_id res chain seq x y z
N THR A 1 -0.43 33.69 6.11
CA THR A 1 0.71 32.76 6.02
C THR A 1 0.18 31.37 6.31
N ALA A 2 0.41 30.41 5.42
CA ALA A 2 -0.14 29.04 5.45
C ALA A 2 0.51 28.15 6.52
N ASP A 3 0.92 28.74 7.64
CA ASP A 3 1.95 28.24 8.57
C ASP A 3 1.39 27.57 9.85
N LEU A 4 0.07 27.36 9.93
CA LEU A 4 -0.62 26.96 11.17
C LEU A 4 -1.41 25.65 11.05
N LEU A 5 -1.11 24.80 10.06
CA LEU A 5 -1.72 23.48 9.96
C LEU A 5 -0.78 22.41 10.57
N PRO A 6 -1.26 21.58 11.50
CA PRO A 6 -0.49 20.47 12.06
C PRO A 6 0.02 19.52 10.97
N SER A 7 1.31 19.17 11.01
CA SER A 7 1.99 18.29 10.05
C SER A 7 1.45 16.85 9.97
N GLU A 8 0.48 16.48 10.79
CA GLU A 8 -0.07 15.11 10.88
C GLU A 8 -1.24 14.82 9.92
N ILE A 9 -1.71 15.79 9.13
CA ILE A 9 -2.77 15.57 8.13
C ILE A 9 -2.23 15.59 6.68
N GLY A 10 -0.92 15.79 6.50
CA GLY A 10 -0.27 15.68 5.18
C GLY A 10 -0.15 14.24 4.64
N ASP A 11 -0.18 13.24 5.53
CA ASP A 11 0.04 11.83 5.17
C ASP A 11 -1.25 11.07 4.81
N VAL A 12 -2.42 11.66 5.10
CA VAL A 12 -3.74 11.09 4.78
C VAL A 12 -4.37 11.66 3.51
N MET A 13 -3.69 12.60 2.84
CA MET A 13 -4.17 13.11 1.56
C MET A 13 -3.82 12.11 0.45
N PRO A 14 -4.76 11.77 -0.45
CA PRO A 14 -4.40 11.06 -1.67
C PRO A 14 -3.37 11.91 -2.40
N ARG A 15 -2.12 11.43 -2.47
CA ARG A 15 -1.03 12.11 -3.16
C ARG A 15 -1.52 12.43 -4.57
N THR A 16 -1.37 13.68 -4.98
CA THR A 16 -1.63 14.09 -6.37
C THR A 16 -0.98 13.07 -7.31
N PRO A 17 -1.70 12.53 -8.31
CA PRO A 17 -1.16 11.48 -9.15
C PRO A 17 0.16 11.95 -9.73
N ASN A 18 1.26 11.30 -9.32
CA ASN A 18 2.58 11.59 -9.82
C ASN A 18 2.66 11.08 -11.27
N GLN A 19 3.68 11.43 -12.06
CA GLN A 19 3.82 10.84 -13.41
C GLN A 19 3.83 9.29 -13.42
N SER A 20 4.10 8.67 -12.28
CA SER A 20 3.91 7.23 -12.01
C SER A 20 2.44 6.78 -12.13
N ASP A 21 1.49 7.55 -11.58
CA ASP A 21 0.06 7.27 -11.63
C ASP A 21 -0.53 7.40 -13.03
N GLN A 22 0.03 8.30 -13.86
CA GLN A 22 -0.37 8.39 -15.26
C GLN A 22 0.02 7.14 -16.06
N HIS A 23 1.12 6.47 -15.70
CA HIS A 23 1.46 5.16 -16.27
C HIS A 23 0.56 4.04 -15.70
N ILE A 24 0.12 4.11 -14.44
CA ILE A 24 -0.84 3.15 -13.85
C ILE A 24 -2.21 3.24 -14.54
N MET A 25 -2.64 4.43 -14.94
CA MET A 25 -3.89 4.63 -15.70
C MET A 25 -3.83 4.11 -17.15
N ALA A 26 -2.63 3.92 -17.70
CA ALA A 26 -2.41 3.33 -19.03
C ALA A 26 -2.25 1.80 -18.99
N LEU A 27 -2.06 1.24 -17.79
CA LEU A 27 -1.90 -0.19 -17.57
C LEU A 27 -3.27 -0.89 -17.46
N PRO A 28 -3.39 -2.14 -17.93
CA PRO A 28 -4.61 -2.90 -17.76
C PRO A 28 -4.98 -3.00 -16.28
N LEU A 29 -6.28 -2.98 -15.98
CA LEU A 29 -6.86 -2.96 -14.64
C LEU A 29 -6.31 -4.06 -13.71
N ARG A 30 -5.81 -5.15 -14.31
CA ARG A 30 -5.12 -6.24 -13.61
C ARG A 30 -3.76 -5.82 -13.05
N GLU A 31 -2.92 -5.17 -13.84
CA GLU A 31 -1.58 -4.71 -13.42
C GLU A 31 -1.67 -3.57 -12.41
N ALA A 32 -2.56 -2.61 -12.65
CA ALA A 32 -2.81 -1.53 -11.69
C ALA A 32 -3.24 -2.07 -10.31
N ARG A 33 -4.07 -3.12 -10.30
CA ARG A 33 -4.48 -3.80 -9.06
C ARG A 33 -3.32 -4.53 -8.40
N GLU A 34 -2.48 -5.22 -9.14
CA GLU A 34 -1.30 -5.92 -8.60
C GLU A 34 -0.31 -4.95 -7.98
N GLN A 35 -0.03 -3.82 -8.63
CA GLN A 35 0.86 -2.78 -8.13
C GLN A 35 0.32 -2.16 -6.83
N PHE A 36 -0.96 -1.77 -6.83
CA PHE A 36 -1.62 -1.25 -5.64
C PHE A 36 -1.64 -2.26 -4.49
N GLU A 37 -1.97 -3.52 -4.77
CA GLU A 37 -2.05 -4.57 -3.75
C GLU A 37 -0.68 -4.81 -3.11
N LYS A 38 0.39 -4.78 -3.90
CA LYS A 38 1.77 -4.88 -3.40
C LYS A 38 2.11 -3.73 -2.45
N ASP A 39 1.94 -2.49 -2.88
CA ASP A 39 2.26 -1.32 -2.07
C ASP A 39 1.39 -1.25 -0.81
N TYR A 40 0.11 -1.61 -0.94
CA TYR A 40 -0.82 -1.66 0.18
C TYR A 40 -0.41 -2.70 1.24
N LEU A 41 -0.04 -3.91 0.82
CA LEU A 41 0.43 -4.95 1.74
C LEU A 41 1.72 -4.52 2.45
N ILE A 42 2.69 -3.98 1.72
CA ILE A 42 3.97 -3.52 2.29
C ILE A 42 3.73 -2.36 3.28
N ALA A 43 2.90 -1.39 2.91
CA ALA A 43 2.55 -0.26 3.78
C ALA A 43 1.87 -0.74 5.08
N GLN A 44 0.94 -1.69 5.00
CA GLN A 44 0.30 -2.23 6.19
C GLN A 44 1.25 -3.05 7.06
N ILE A 45 2.10 -3.87 6.46
CA ILE A 45 3.09 -4.66 7.22
C ILE A 45 4.06 -3.73 7.95
N ASN A 46 4.55 -2.69 7.29
CA ASN A 46 5.40 -1.68 7.91
C ASN A 46 4.66 -0.93 9.02
N ARG A 47 3.38 -0.61 8.83
CA ARG A 47 2.54 0.04 9.85
C ARG A 47 2.37 -0.82 11.11
N PHE A 48 2.28 -2.13 10.96
CA PHE A 48 2.23 -3.08 12.09
C PHE A 48 3.63 -3.53 12.57
N GLY A 49 4.71 -2.91 12.09
CA GLY A 49 6.08 -3.20 12.54
C GLY A 49 6.62 -4.56 12.09
N GLY A 50 6.22 -5.03 10.91
CA GLY A 50 6.61 -6.34 10.37
C GLY A 50 5.75 -7.50 10.87
N ASN A 51 4.66 -7.21 11.59
CA ASN A 51 3.80 -8.23 12.16
C ASN A 51 2.77 -8.75 11.14
N ILE A 52 3.20 -9.77 10.38
CA ILE A 52 2.45 -10.37 9.29
C ILE A 52 1.11 -10.95 9.78
N SER A 53 1.04 -11.51 10.99
CA SER A 53 -0.19 -12.08 11.55
C SER A 53 -1.26 -11.03 11.81
N LYS A 54 -0.92 -9.93 12.50
CA LYS A 54 -1.85 -8.82 12.75
C LYS A 54 -2.28 -8.14 11.46
N THR A 55 -1.34 -8.00 10.52
CA THR A 55 -1.64 -7.46 9.20
C THR A 55 -2.66 -8.37 8.50
N ALA A 56 -2.39 -9.67 8.42
CA ALA A 56 -3.28 -10.67 7.80
C ALA A 56 -4.70 -10.66 8.40
N GLU A 57 -4.83 -10.61 9.72
CA GLU A 57 -6.12 -10.46 10.41
C GLU A 57 -6.84 -9.17 10.00
N PHE A 58 -6.13 -8.05 9.91
CA PHE A 58 -6.72 -6.75 9.56
C PHE A 58 -7.26 -6.70 8.13
N ILE A 59 -6.57 -7.33 7.18
CA ILE A 59 -7.00 -7.39 5.76
C ILE A 59 -7.99 -8.54 5.51
N GLY A 60 -8.21 -9.42 6.49
CA GLY A 60 -9.03 -10.61 6.32
C GLY A 60 -8.39 -11.66 5.40
N MET A 61 -7.06 -11.66 5.29
CA MET A 61 -6.31 -12.62 4.49
C MET A 61 -5.64 -13.65 5.39
N GLU A 62 -5.52 -14.90 4.95
CA GLU A 62 -4.78 -15.89 5.71
C GLU A 62 -3.27 -15.56 5.73
N ARG A 63 -2.63 -15.66 6.90
CA ARG A 63 -1.19 -15.40 7.08
C ARG A 63 -0.31 -16.11 6.04
N SER A 64 -0.61 -17.38 5.76
CA SER A 64 0.11 -18.22 4.80
C SER A 64 -0.01 -17.70 3.37
N ALA A 65 -1.21 -17.22 3.00
CA ALA A 65 -1.47 -16.64 1.68
C ALA A 65 -0.74 -15.30 1.53
N LEU A 66 -0.75 -14.47 2.57
CA LEU A 66 -0.10 -13.17 2.57
C LEU A 66 1.43 -13.29 2.46
N HIS A 67 2.03 -14.21 3.22
CA HIS A 67 3.46 -14.51 3.15
C HIS A 67 3.85 -15.09 1.77
N ARG A 68 3.03 -15.97 1.20
CA ARG A 68 3.23 -16.49 -0.16
C ARG A 68 3.12 -15.38 -1.21
N LYS A 69 2.21 -14.41 -1.00
CA LYS A 69 1.97 -13.29 -1.91
C LYS A 69 3.11 -12.27 -1.86
N LEU A 70 3.64 -11.93 -0.69
CA LEU A 70 4.89 -11.15 -0.54
C LEU A 70 6.05 -11.79 -1.28
N LYS A 71 6.27 -13.09 -1.05
CA LYS A 71 7.34 -13.84 -1.71
C LYS A 71 7.17 -13.89 -3.23
N SER A 72 5.93 -14.02 -3.71
CA SER A 72 5.60 -13.99 -5.15
C SER A 72 5.78 -12.60 -5.77
N LEU A 73 5.63 -11.54 -4.98
CA LEU A 73 5.80 -10.14 -5.39
C LEU A 73 7.26 -9.66 -5.27
N GLY A 74 8.17 -10.53 -4.81
CA GLY A 74 9.61 -10.29 -4.76
C GLY A 74 10.08 -9.45 -3.56
N VAL A 75 9.37 -9.52 -2.43
CA VAL A 75 9.71 -8.86 -1.16
C VAL A 75 10.24 -9.87 -0.16
#